data_AF-A0A9W6ZSU1-F1
#
_entry.id   AF-A0A9W6ZSU1-F1
#
_cell.length_a   1.000
_cell.length_b   1.000
_cell.length_c   1.000
_cell.angle_alpha   90.00
_cell.angle_beta   90.00
_cell.angle_gamma   90.00
#
_symmetry.space_group_name_H-M   'P 1'
#
loop_
_entity.id
_entity.type
_entity.pdbx_description
1 polymer ?
#
loop_
_entity_poly.entity_id
_entity_poly.type
_entity_poly.pdbx_seq_one_letter_code
_entity_poly.pdbx_strand_id
1 'polypeptide(L)'
;MRGWAVKELSILAVVLIMLSRVRLSSSFMRSIGRLERHANRQHSPLFSSSSPPPTNSDRISLLHSLLPSSLPPSSFTLSNPSISPSAVKTYNTYIQPSVENLEIFLTLPPEKLKQAAKRTCTQIIHLQNHHLSHSQIRNRDPSTSPLPPSLPLTFLLLNLRSASNVGSIYRTSSALNCKIISCGYTPFPWNEKVKKVALGAEESVTFECFEGIEDVDLEEYWVVGLETVDGAVGLYDAKLKCEERKKDTLIILGNEVTGLPKEVLGRCDEIVEVPMEGFKNSLNVGVCMGVVGYEFLRREKYSERREK
;
A
#
# COMPACT_ATOMS: atom_id res chain seq x y z
N MET A 1 33.75 -23.12 -6.62
CA MET A 1 33.23 -21.77 -6.35
C MET A 1 34.27 -20.72 -6.78
N ARG A 2 34.34 -20.37 -8.07
CA ARG A 2 35.23 -19.32 -8.62
C ARG A 2 34.49 -18.53 -9.71
N GLY A 3 33.39 -17.87 -9.34
CA GLY A 3 32.54 -17.17 -10.32
C GLY A 3 31.82 -15.92 -9.83
N TRP A 4 31.91 -15.56 -8.54
CA TRP A 4 31.19 -14.42 -7.98
C TRP A 4 32.07 -13.19 -7.71
N ALA A 5 33.39 -13.35 -7.52
CA ALA A 5 34.29 -12.23 -7.25
C ALA A 5 34.63 -11.36 -8.48
N VAL A 6 34.36 -11.84 -9.71
CA VAL A 6 34.78 -11.14 -10.93
C VAL A 6 33.76 -10.07 -11.37
N LYS A 7 32.47 -10.18 -10.97
CA LYS A 7 31.42 -9.21 -11.39
C LYS A 7 31.43 -7.89 -10.60
N GLU A 8 31.82 -7.89 -9.32
CA GLU A 8 31.89 -6.65 -8.53
C GLU A 8 33.12 -5.79 -8.88
N LEU A 9 34.25 -6.45 -9.16
CA LEU A 9 35.48 -5.76 -9.62
C LEU A 9 35.28 -5.04 -10.96
N SER A 10 34.43 -5.56 -11.85
CA SER A 10 34.11 -4.90 -13.13
C SER A 10 33.27 -3.63 -12.99
N ILE A 11 32.38 -3.53 -12.00
CA ILE A 11 31.56 -2.32 -11.80
C ILE A 11 32.41 -1.21 -11.17
N LEU A 12 33.26 -1.54 -10.19
CA LEU A 12 34.17 -0.57 -9.59
C LEU A 12 35.18 -0.02 -10.62
N ALA A 13 35.70 -0.87 -11.51
CA ALA A 13 36.61 -0.45 -12.57
C ALA A 13 35.94 0.50 -13.58
N VAL A 14 34.68 0.24 -13.97
CA VAL A 14 33.91 1.11 -14.89
C VAL A 14 33.58 2.45 -14.23
N VAL A 15 33.26 2.48 -12.94
CA VAL A 15 33.03 3.72 -12.18
C VAL A 15 34.33 4.53 -12.02
N LEU A 16 35.46 3.89 -11.75
CA LEU A 16 36.78 4.56 -11.67
C LEU A 16 37.23 5.12 -13.03
N ILE A 17 36.96 4.41 -14.13
CA ILE A 17 37.25 4.90 -15.49
C ILE A 17 36.34 6.09 -15.85
N MET A 18 35.05 6.04 -15.48
CA MET A 18 34.12 7.16 -15.67
C MET A 18 34.53 8.40 -14.86
N LEU A 19 35.03 8.22 -13.64
CA LEU A 19 35.52 9.32 -12.79
C LEU A 19 36.85 9.91 -13.27
N SER A 20 37.66 9.14 -14.02
CA SER A 20 38.95 9.63 -14.57
C SER A 20 38.82 10.62 -15.73
N ARG A 21 37.62 10.79 -16.32
CA ARG A 21 37.37 11.65 -17.49
C ARG A 21 36.54 12.91 -17.20
N VAL A 22 36.12 13.13 -15.95
CA VAL A 22 35.39 14.34 -15.55
C VAL A 22 36.32 15.19 -14.69
N ARG A 23 36.63 16.42 -15.12
CA ARG A 23 37.25 17.44 -14.25
C ARG A 23 36.23 17.84 -13.18
N LEU A 24 36.16 17.08 -12.10
CA LEU A 24 35.31 17.38 -10.95
C LEU A 24 35.84 18.61 -10.23
N SER A 25 34.95 19.57 -9.95
CA SER A 25 35.32 20.81 -9.27
C SER A 25 35.80 20.53 -7.84
N SER A 26 36.67 21.40 -7.30
CA SER A 26 37.16 21.30 -5.92
C SER A 26 36.05 21.36 -4.86
N SER A 27 34.86 21.85 -5.23
CA SER A 27 33.63 21.81 -4.43
C SER A 27 33.05 20.40 -4.34
N PHE A 28 32.96 19.70 -5.48
CA PHE A 28 32.43 18.34 -5.56
C PHE A 28 33.33 17.32 -4.83
N MET A 29 34.66 17.45 -5.00
CA MET A 29 35.63 16.63 -4.24
C MET A 29 35.54 16.87 -2.72
N ARG A 30 35.23 18.10 -2.28
CA ARG A 30 34.98 18.40 -0.86
C ARG A 30 33.64 17.86 -0.35
N SER A 31 32.64 17.72 -1.22
CA SER A 31 31.37 17.08 -0.88
C SER A 31 31.49 15.55 -0.83
N ILE A 32 32.24 14.92 -1.74
CA ILE A 32 32.61 13.49 -1.63
C ILE A 32 33.42 13.26 -0.37
N GLY A 33 34.45 14.06 -0.09
CA GLY A 33 35.22 13.92 1.15
C GLY A 33 34.40 14.21 2.41
N ARG A 34 33.29 14.95 2.33
CA ARG A 34 32.33 15.10 3.45
C ARG A 34 31.39 13.90 3.55
N LEU A 35 30.94 13.33 2.44
CA LEU A 35 30.15 12.09 2.39
C LEU A 35 30.96 10.87 2.84
N GLU A 36 32.21 10.72 2.42
CA GLU A 36 33.14 9.70 2.93
C GLU A 36 33.43 9.89 4.41
N ARG A 37 33.62 11.13 4.89
CA ARG A 37 33.77 11.39 6.33
C ARG A 37 32.46 11.17 7.10
N HIS A 38 31.29 11.30 6.47
CA HIS A 38 30.00 10.98 7.09
C HIS A 38 29.76 9.47 7.11
N ALA A 39 30.09 8.76 6.02
CA ALA A 39 30.06 7.31 5.90
C ALA A 39 31.07 6.64 6.84
N ASN A 40 32.30 7.17 6.96
CA ASN A 40 33.31 6.69 7.91
C ASN A 40 33.03 7.14 9.36
N ARG A 41 32.24 8.20 9.59
CA ARG A 41 31.73 8.53 10.94
C ARG A 41 30.54 7.66 11.35
N GLN A 42 29.78 7.11 10.39
CA GLN A 42 28.70 6.15 10.65
C GLN A 42 29.14 4.68 10.58
N HIS A 43 30.32 4.42 10.02
CA HIS A 43 31.03 3.13 10.10
C HIS A 43 32.37 3.31 10.80
N SER A 44 32.32 3.73 12.07
CA SER A 44 33.33 3.22 13.00
C SER A 44 33.08 1.71 13.13
N PRO A 45 34.07 0.83 13.01
CA PRO A 45 33.89 -0.56 13.39
C PRO A 45 33.80 -0.61 14.92
N LEU A 46 32.66 -0.20 15.46
CA LEU A 46 32.24 -0.43 16.84
C LEU A 46 31.75 -1.88 16.95
N PHE A 47 32.63 -2.81 16.61
CA PHE A 47 32.48 -4.22 16.96
C PHE A 47 33.78 -4.69 17.61
N SER A 48 34.01 -4.20 18.82
CA SER A 48 34.42 -5.11 19.88
C SER A 48 33.15 -5.52 20.64
N SER A 49 32.40 -6.49 20.11
CA SER A 49 31.43 -7.22 20.93
C SER A 49 31.57 -8.69 20.62
N SER A 50 32.22 -9.39 21.54
CA SER A 50 32.36 -10.84 21.67
C SER A 50 31.03 -11.57 21.90
N SER A 51 29.91 -11.01 21.48
CA SER A 51 28.58 -11.54 21.73
C SER A 51 28.08 -12.22 20.45
N PRO A 52 27.63 -13.48 20.53
CA PRO A 52 27.04 -14.16 19.39
C PRO A 52 25.80 -13.38 18.90
N PRO A 53 25.43 -13.54 17.60
CA PRO A 53 24.20 -12.97 17.09
C PRO A 53 23.00 -13.48 17.91
N PRO A 54 21.99 -12.64 18.15
CA PRO A 54 20.85 -13.00 18.98
C PRO A 54 20.09 -14.18 18.37
N THR A 55 19.64 -15.09 19.20
CA THR A 55 18.84 -16.26 18.81
C THR A 55 17.33 -15.95 18.84
N ASN A 56 16.53 -16.83 18.24
CA ASN A 56 15.06 -16.71 18.35
C ASN A 56 14.60 -16.82 19.82
N SER A 57 15.31 -17.62 20.63
CA SER A 57 15.05 -17.72 22.07
C SER A 57 15.30 -16.40 22.77
N ASP A 58 16.42 -15.72 22.49
CA ASP A 58 16.74 -14.42 23.09
C ASP A 58 15.65 -13.38 22.80
N ARG A 59 15.12 -13.37 21.58
CA ARG A 59 14.03 -12.49 21.15
C ARG A 59 12.73 -12.76 21.92
N ILE A 60 12.37 -14.03 22.09
CA ILE A 60 11.15 -14.43 22.82
C ILE A 60 11.32 -14.10 24.31
N SER A 61 12.45 -14.46 24.92
CA SER A 61 12.77 -14.14 26.30
C SER A 61 12.73 -12.63 26.56
N LEU A 62 13.21 -11.82 25.62
CA LEU A 62 13.15 -10.38 25.71
C LEU A 62 11.71 -9.85 25.72
N LEU A 63 10.85 -10.34 24.83
CA LEU A 63 9.42 -9.97 24.87
C LEU A 63 8.78 -10.38 26.21
N HIS A 64 9.02 -11.61 26.65
CA HIS A 64 8.45 -12.13 27.91
C HIS A 64 8.90 -11.35 29.13
N SER A 65 10.16 -10.88 29.16
CA SER A 65 10.69 -10.03 30.23
C SER A 65 10.03 -8.65 30.30
N LEU A 66 9.44 -8.19 29.20
CA LEU A 66 8.80 -6.87 29.11
C LEU A 66 7.28 -6.92 29.37
N LEU A 67 6.66 -8.10 29.29
CA LEU A 67 5.25 -8.27 29.58
C LEU A 67 4.99 -8.05 31.08
N PRO A 68 3.89 -7.36 31.45
CA PRO A 68 3.55 -7.19 32.85
C PRO A 68 3.13 -8.53 33.46
N SER A 69 3.33 -8.69 34.77
CA SER A 69 2.96 -9.92 35.50
C SER A 69 1.48 -10.27 35.40
N SER A 70 0.62 -9.30 35.07
CA SER A 70 -0.82 -9.49 34.81
C SER A 70 -1.13 -10.13 33.45
N LEU A 71 -0.17 -10.20 32.54
CA LEU A 71 -0.30 -10.80 31.20
C LEU A 71 0.85 -11.80 30.94
N PRO A 72 0.92 -12.91 31.70
CA PRO A 72 1.93 -13.92 31.45
C PRO A 72 1.76 -14.58 30.07
N PRO A 73 2.81 -15.19 29.50
CA PRO A 73 2.74 -15.88 28.21
C PRO A 73 1.60 -16.89 28.07
N SER A 74 1.22 -17.56 29.16
CA SER A 74 0.10 -18.51 29.22
C SER A 74 -1.27 -17.87 29.01
N SER A 75 -1.40 -16.55 29.16
CA SER A 75 -2.67 -15.86 28.97
C SER A 75 -3.08 -15.73 27.51
N PHE A 76 -2.15 -15.81 26.56
CA PHE A 76 -2.39 -15.57 25.12
C PHE A 76 -2.97 -16.78 24.39
N THR A 77 -4.12 -17.26 24.85
CA THR A 77 -4.89 -18.32 24.17
C THR A 77 -6.18 -17.76 23.62
N LEU A 78 -6.64 -18.27 22.46
CA LEU A 78 -7.95 -17.90 21.90
C LEU A 78 -9.13 -18.31 22.80
N SER A 79 -8.90 -19.25 23.71
CA SER A 79 -9.87 -19.69 24.72
C SER A 79 -9.98 -18.76 25.93
N ASN A 80 -9.08 -17.79 26.08
CA ASN A 80 -9.11 -16.87 27.22
C ASN A 80 -10.04 -15.68 26.93
N PRO A 81 -11.22 -15.59 27.56
CA PRO A 81 -12.18 -14.52 27.29
C PRO A 81 -11.68 -13.16 27.80
N SER A 82 -10.70 -13.15 28.69
CA SER A 82 -10.13 -11.93 29.24
C SER A 82 -9.13 -11.27 28.30
N ILE A 83 -8.71 -11.89 27.19
CA ILE A 83 -7.77 -11.29 26.24
C ILE A 83 -8.39 -11.04 24.88
N SER A 84 -8.09 -9.87 24.29
CA SER A 84 -8.60 -9.55 22.95
C SER A 84 -8.02 -10.48 21.87
N PRO A 85 -8.83 -10.96 20.90
CA PRO A 85 -8.32 -11.78 19.79
C PRO A 85 -7.18 -11.10 19.02
N SER A 86 -7.22 -9.76 18.90
CA SER A 86 -6.16 -8.96 18.29
C SER A 86 -4.85 -8.99 19.08
N ALA A 87 -4.91 -8.95 20.42
CA ALA A 87 -3.73 -9.09 21.27
C ALA A 87 -3.13 -10.51 21.15
N VAL A 88 -3.95 -11.55 21.19
CA VAL A 88 -3.52 -12.95 20.97
C VAL A 88 -2.82 -13.09 19.62
N LYS A 89 -3.43 -12.56 18.55
CA LYS A 89 -2.85 -12.60 17.20
C LYS A 89 -1.52 -11.86 17.11
N THR A 90 -1.41 -10.68 17.73
CA THR A 90 -0.17 -9.88 17.75
C THR A 90 0.94 -10.64 18.47
N TYR A 91 0.64 -11.24 19.62
CA TYR A 91 1.58 -12.08 20.36
C TYR A 91 2.04 -13.28 19.53
N ASN A 92 1.11 -14.05 18.96
CA ASN A 92 1.43 -15.24 18.17
C ASN A 92 2.27 -14.92 16.92
N THR A 93 1.94 -13.83 16.22
CA THR A 93 2.73 -13.38 15.07
C THR A 93 4.17 -13.04 15.47
N TYR A 94 4.36 -12.48 16.66
CA TYR A 94 5.70 -12.22 17.16
C TYR A 94 6.42 -13.51 17.51
N ILE A 95 5.85 -14.41 18.32
CA ILE A 95 6.59 -15.62 18.75
C ILE A 95 6.82 -16.64 17.61
N GLN A 96 5.98 -16.62 16.58
CA GLN A 96 6.05 -17.47 15.40
C GLN A 96 6.10 -16.62 14.11
N PRO A 97 7.21 -15.93 13.84
CA PRO A 97 7.37 -15.15 12.62
C PRO A 97 7.53 -16.07 11.40
N SER A 98 7.30 -15.52 10.20
CA SER A 98 7.73 -16.19 8.97
C SER A 98 9.26 -16.34 8.90
N VAL A 99 9.75 -17.27 8.09
CA VAL A 99 11.19 -17.51 7.90
C VAL A 99 11.94 -16.23 7.54
N GLU A 100 11.43 -15.49 6.55
CA GLU A 100 12.00 -14.22 6.09
C GLU A 100 12.06 -13.16 7.21
N ASN A 101 10.98 -13.02 7.99
CA ASN A 101 10.97 -12.07 9.11
C ASN A 101 11.93 -12.52 10.23
N LEU A 102 12.05 -13.82 10.48
CA LEU A 102 13.00 -14.35 11.45
C LEU A 102 14.43 -14.02 11.05
N GLU A 103 14.81 -14.24 9.79
CA GLU A 103 16.14 -13.90 9.27
C GLU A 103 16.44 -12.41 9.44
N ILE A 104 15.46 -11.53 9.17
CA ILE A 104 15.60 -10.10 9.45
C ILE A 104 15.85 -9.86 10.94
N PHE A 105 15.06 -10.45 11.84
CA PHE A 105 15.26 -10.25 13.29
C PHE A 105 16.63 -10.68 13.80
N LEU A 106 17.15 -11.81 13.31
CA LEU A 106 18.41 -12.38 13.78
C LEU A 106 19.64 -11.64 13.22
N THR A 107 19.47 -10.86 12.15
CA THR A 107 20.52 -10.01 11.57
C THR A 107 20.55 -8.59 12.16
N LEU A 108 19.55 -8.22 12.98
CA LEU A 108 19.48 -6.89 13.59
C LEU A 108 20.46 -6.72 14.77
N PRO A 109 20.97 -5.49 14.99
CA PRO A 109 21.69 -5.17 16.22
C PRO A 109 20.82 -5.40 17.47
N PRO A 110 21.39 -5.82 18.62
CA PRO A 110 20.64 -6.11 19.84
C PRO A 110 19.68 -4.99 20.30
N GLU A 111 20.08 -3.73 20.15
CA GLU A 111 19.24 -2.58 20.50
C GLU A 111 17.96 -2.49 19.63
N LYS A 112 18.04 -2.88 18.36
CA LYS A 112 16.88 -2.93 17.46
C LYS A 112 15.94 -4.07 17.83
N LEU A 113 16.49 -5.21 18.27
CA LEU A 113 15.70 -6.33 18.77
C LEU A 113 14.91 -5.94 20.03
N LYS A 114 15.57 -5.25 20.97
CA LYS A 114 14.94 -4.69 22.17
C LYS A 114 13.86 -3.67 21.84
N GLN A 115 14.11 -2.80 20.86
CA GLN A 115 13.11 -1.84 20.38
C GLN A 115 11.88 -2.56 19.79
N ALA A 116 12.08 -3.61 19.00
CA ALA A 116 10.98 -4.39 18.42
C ALA A 116 10.16 -5.07 19.52
N ALA A 117 10.81 -5.77 20.47
CA ALA A 117 10.14 -6.41 21.60
C ALA A 117 9.31 -5.41 22.43
N LYS A 118 9.87 -4.24 22.72
CA LYS A 118 9.18 -3.17 23.45
C LYS A 118 7.94 -2.67 22.69
N ARG A 119 8.05 -2.44 21.39
CA ARG A 119 6.91 -2.00 20.55
C ARG A 119 5.79 -3.03 20.53
N THR A 120 6.13 -4.30 20.36
CA THR A 120 5.15 -5.40 20.38
C THR A 120 4.48 -5.51 21.75
N CYS A 121 5.24 -5.44 22.84
CA CYS A 121 4.69 -5.44 24.19
C CYS A 121 3.70 -4.28 24.41
N THR A 122 4.09 -3.06 24.04
CA THR A 122 3.21 -1.88 24.13
C THR A 122 1.93 -2.06 23.30
N GLN A 123 2.03 -2.63 22.10
CA GLN A 123 0.86 -2.91 21.27
C GLN A 123 -0.07 -3.95 21.90
N ILE A 124 0.47 -5.02 22.47
CA ILE A 124 -0.31 -6.05 23.18
C ILE A 124 -1.06 -5.43 24.35
N ILE A 125 -0.38 -4.66 25.19
CA ILE A 125 -0.99 -3.99 26.35
C ILE A 125 -2.08 -3.02 25.89
N HIS A 126 -1.83 -2.26 24.81
CA HIS A 126 -2.83 -1.35 24.26
C HIS A 126 -4.07 -2.10 23.76
N LEU A 127 -3.90 -3.15 22.95
CA LEU A 127 -5.00 -3.96 22.43
C LEU A 127 -5.78 -4.70 23.53
N GLN A 128 -5.16 -4.90 24.69
CA GLN A 128 -5.78 -5.50 25.85
C GLN A 128 -6.62 -4.48 26.64
N ASN A 129 -6.03 -3.31 26.93
CA ASN A 129 -6.63 -2.29 27.78
C ASN A 129 -7.64 -1.41 27.03
N HIS A 130 -7.46 -1.25 25.72
CA HIS A 130 -8.30 -0.44 24.84
C HIS A 130 -9.09 -1.33 23.90
N HIS A 131 -10.01 -2.12 24.45
CA HIS A 131 -11.25 -2.36 23.73
C HIS A 131 -12.00 -1.02 23.74
N LEU A 132 -11.81 -0.21 22.70
CA LEU A 132 -12.61 1.00 22.51
C LEU A 132 -14.07 0.62 22.73
N SER A 133 -14.74 1.28 23.69
CA SER A 133 -16.19 1.23 23.71
C SER A 133 -16.64 1.82 22.38
N HIS A 134 -17.26 1.00 21.53
CA HIS A 134 -17.74 1.39 20.20
C HIS A 134 -18.61 2.67 20.22
N SER A 135 -19.04 3.15 21.39
CA SER A 135 -19.81 4.36 21.63
C SER A 135 -19.19 5.67 21.12
N GLN A 136 -17.87 5.78 20.94
CA GLN A 136 -17.22 7.00 20.42
C GLN A 136 -16.93 6.97 18.93
N ILE A 137 -16.91 5.78 18.32
CA ILE A 137 -16.74 5.62 16.87
C ILE A 137 -18.14 5.75 16.26
N ARG A 138 -18.34 6.71 15.37
CA ARG A 138 -19.54 6.75 14.53
C ARG A 138 -19.51 5.54 13.60
N ASN A 139 -20.02 4.40 14.07
CA ASN A 139 -20.27 3.28 13.19
C ASN A 139 -21.58 3.57 12.45
N ARG A 140 -21.44 4.02 11.20
CA ARG A 140 -22.57 4.27 10.30
C ARG A 140 -22.80 3.10 9.35
N ASP A 141 -22.06 1.99 9.49
CA ASP A 141 -22.30 0.78 8.71
C ASP A 141 -23.76 0.37 8.97
N PRO A 142 -24.67 0.60 8.02
CA PRO A 142 -26.07 0.40 8.29
C PRO A 142 -26.31 -1.11 8.31
N SER A 143 -26.72 -1.65 9.45
CA SER A 143 -27.26 -3.02 9.51
C SER A 143 -28.54 -3.14 8.67
N THR A 144 -29.24 -2.02 8.50
CA THR A 144 -30.54 -1.87 7.84
C THR A 144 -30.81 -0.38 7.58
N SER A 145 -30.41 0.14 6.42
CA SER A 145 -30.84 1.46 5.92
C SER A 145 -30.82 1.40 4.40
N PRO A 146 -31.73 2.06 3.67
CA PRO A 146 -31.56 2.16 2.23
C PRO A 146 -30.21 2.84 1.95
N LEU A 147 -29.41 2.21 1.09
CA LEU A 147 -28.14 2.80 0.64
C LEU A 147 -28.44 4.18 0.02
N PRO A 148 -27.55 5.17 0.21
CA PRO A 148 -27.68 6.43 -0.52
C PRO A 148 -27.67 6.17 -2.03
N PRO A 149 -28.12 7.13 -2.85
CA PRO A 149 -27.95 7.04 -4.31
C PRO A 149 -26.50 6.74 -4.66
N SER A 150 -26.28 5.84 -5.62
CA SER A 150 -24.93 5.52 -6.09
C SER A 150 -24.27 6.76 -6.68
N LEU A 151 -22.99 6.95 -6.38
CA LEU A 151 -22.18 7.93 -7.08
C LEU A 151 -22.13 7.51 -8.56
N PRO A 152 -22.33 8.43 -9.54
CA PRO A 152 -22.32 8.11 -10.97
C PRO A 152 -20.88 7.89 -11.49
N LEU A 153 -20.20 6.94 -10.85
CA LEU A 153 -18.79 6.63 -10.98
C LEU A 153 -18.63 5.12 -10.98
N THR A 154 -17.87 4.63 -11.94
CA THR A 154 -17.46 3.23 -12.05
C THR A 154 -15.94 3.17 -12.17
N PHE A 155 -15.30 2.27 -11.44
CA PHE A 155 -13.88 1.96 -11.64
C PHE A 155 -13.71 0.66 -12.42
N LEU A 156 -12.96 0.70 -13.52
CA LEU A 156 -12.55 -0.49 -14.27
C LEU A 156 -11.16 -0.93 -13.84
N LEU A 157 -11.03 -2.17 -13.40
CA LEU A 157 -9.77 -2.78 -12.95
C LEU A 157 -9.23 -3.68 -14.07
N LEU A 158 -8.33 -3.12 -14.88
CA LEU A 158 -7.78 -3.82 -16.04
C LEU A 158 -6.51 -4.56 -15.64
N ASN A 159 -6.58 -5.89 -15.61
CA ASN A 159 -5.41 -6.75 -15.41
C ASN A 159 -4.62 -6.42 -14.13
N LEU A 160 -5.30 -6.07 -13.03
CA LEU A 160 -4.64 -5.84 -11.74
C LEU A 160 -4.08 -7.16 -11.19
N ARG A 161 -2.84 -7.15 -10.72
CA ARG A 161 -2.19 -8.36 -10.21
C ARG A 161 -2.45 -8.57 -8.71
N SER A 162 -2.49 -7.49 -7.94
CA SER A 162 -2.46 -7.58 -6.48
C SER A 162 -3.86 -7.72 -5.88
N ALA A 163 -4.18 -8.89 -5.34
CA ALA A 163 -5.39 -9.10 -4.54
C ALA A 163 -5.50 -8.13 -3.34
N SER A 164 -4.37 -7.66 -2.79
CA SER A 164 -4.40 -6.64 -1.73
C SER A 164 -4.84 -5.28 -2.25
N ASN A 165 -4.39 -4.87 -3.44
CA ASN A 165 -4.84 -3.62 -4.05
C ASN A 165 -6.33 -3.70 -4.38
N VAL A 166 -6.78 -4.81 -4.98
CA VAL A 166 -8.19 -5.04 -5.30
C VAL A 166 -9.05 -4.98 -4.03
N GLY A 167 -8.66 -5.65 -2.95
CA GLY A 167 -9.41 -5.58 -1.69
C GLY A 167 -9.48 -4.15 -1.10
N SER A 168 -8.40 -3.37 -1.21
CA SER A 168 -8.42 -1.96 -0.81
C SER A 168 -9.32 -1.11 -1.70
N ILE A 169 -9.37 -1.38 -3.01
CA ILE A 169 -10.27 -0.72 -3.96
C ILE A 169 -11.72 -1.02 -3.62
N TYR A 170 -12.10 -2.28 -3.39
CA TYR A 170 -13.46 -2.64 -2.93
C TYR A 170 -13.86 -1.88 -1.67
N ARG A 171 -12.95 -1.76 -0.71
CA ARG A 171 -13.19 -1.02 0.53
C ARG A 171 -13.45 0.47 0.29
N THR A 172 -12.67 1.10 -0.58
CA THR A 172 -12.88 2.50 -0.95
C THR A 172 -14.15 2.68 -1.80
N SER A 173 -14.45 1.75 -2.71
CA SER A 173 -15.67 1.78 -3.53
C SER A 173 -16.94 1.68 -2.69
N SER A 174 -16.94 0.82 -1.65
CA SER A 174 -18.03 0.75 -0.68
C SER A 174 -18.24 2.09 0.03
N ALA A 175 -17.14 2.75 0.44
CA ALA A 175 -17.20 4.06 1.10
C ALA A 175 -17.64 5.20 0.15
N LEU A 176 -17.34 5.10 -1.14
CA LEU A 176 -17.78 6.04 -2.18
C LEU A 176 -19.19 5.73 -2.72
N ASN A 177 -19.72 4.54 -2.43
CA ASN A 177 -20.93 4.00 -3.03
C ASN A 177 -20.88 4.01 -4.57
N CYS A 178 -19.80 3.46 -5.13
CA CYS A 178 -19.55 3.41 -6.58
C CYS A 178 -19.37 1.97 -7.09
N LYS A 179 -19.56 1.78 -8.40
CA LYS A 179 -19.51 0.46 -9.06
C LYS A 179 -18.07 0.05 -9.40
N ILE A 180 -17.81 -1.25 -9.48
CA ILE A 180 -16.55 -1.82 -9.99
C ILE A 180 -16.82 -2.67 -11.24
N ILE A 181 -15.96 -2.55 -12.25
CA ILE A 181 -15.86 -3.52 -13.35
C ILE A 181 -14.47 -4.15 -13.27
N SER A 182 -14.38 -5.48 -13.28
CA SER A 182 -13.09 -6.19 -13.30
C SER A 182 -12.91 -6.91 -14.63
N CYS A 183 -11.75 -6.72 -15.26
CA CYS A 183 -11.42 -7.33 -16.55
C CYS A 183 -10.13 -8.16 -16.46
N GLY A 184 -10.04 -9.20 -17.29
CA GLY A 184 -8.84 -10.01 -17.42
C GLY A 184 -8.53 -10.84 -16.19
N TYR A 185 -7.25 -10.93 -15.84
CA TYR A 185 -6.80 -11.74 -14.71
C TYR A 185 -6.92 -11.05 -13.33
N THR A 186 -7.64 -9.92 -13.25
CA THR A 186 -7.88 -9.22 -11.99
C THR A 186 -8.46 -10.16 -10.93
N PRO A 187 -7.87 -10.28 -9.72
CA PRO A 187 -8.41 -11.12 -8.66
C PRO A 187 -9.86 -10.79 -8.32
N PHE A 188 -10.72 -11.80 -8.39
CA PHE A 188 -12.15 -11.66 -8.10
C PHE A 188 -12.46 -11.47 -6.61
N PRO A 189 -13.65 -10.93 -6.26
CA PRO A 189 -14.05 -10.68 -4.88
C PRO A 189 -14.14 -11.96 -4.01
N TRP A 190 -14.32 -13.14 -4.63
CA TRP A 190 -14.29 -14.41 -3.89
C TRP A 190 -12.89 -14.89 -3.50
N ASN A 191 -11.82 -14.25 -3.98
CA ASN A 191 -10.46 -14.55 -3.57
C ASN A 191 -10.25 -14.24 -2.07
N GLU A 192 -9.76 -15.19 -1.29
CA GLU A 192 -9.60 -15.04 0.17
C GLU A 192 -8.75 -13.82 0.57
N LYS A 193 -7.71 -13.51 -0.22
CA LYS A 193 -6.84 -12.37 0.05
C LYS A 193 -7.55 -11.05 -0.26
N VAL A 194 -8.46 -11.02 -1.24
CA VAL A 194 -9.32 -9.85 -1.50
C VAL A 194 -10.26 -9.65 -0.31
N LYS A 195 -11.03 -10.68 0.08
CA LYS A 195 -11.97 -10.62 1.22
C LYS A 195 -11.29 -10.15 2.51
N LYS A 196 -10.11 -10.70 2.80
CA LYS A 196 -9.32 -10.36 3.99
C LYS A 196 -8.94 -8.87 4.05
N VAL A 197 -8.78 -8.20 2.91
CA VAL A 197 -8.41 -6.78 2.84
C VAL A 197 -9.65 -5.89 2.70
N ALA A 198 -10.67 -6.35 1.99
CA ALA A 198 -11.95 -5.66 1.79
C ALA A 198 -12.77 -5.56 3.08
N LEU A 199 -12.65 -6.54 3.99
CA LEU A 199 -13.34 -6.59 5.28
C LEU A 199 -14.87 -6.52 5.15
N GLY A 200 -15.45 -7.27 4.21
CA GLY A 200 -16.90 -7.33 3.97
C GLY A 200 -17.41 -6.28 2.98
N ALA A 201 -16.57 -5.34 2.55
CA ALA A 201 -16.95 -4.34 1.55
C ALA A 201 -17.38 -4.98 0.22
N GLU A 202 -16.82 -6.14 -0.14
CA GLU A 202 -17.16 -6.89 -1.34
C GLU A 202 -18.61 -7.36 -1.40
N GLU A 203 -19.29 -7.43 -0.25
CA GLU A 203 -20.71 -7.81 -0.16
C GLU A 203 -21.65 -6.65 -0.49
N SER A 204 -21.16 -5.41 -0.40
CA SER A 204 -21.94 -4.18 -0.57
C SER A 204 -21.76 -3.50 -1.94
N VAL A 205 -20.62 -3.72 -2.58
CA VAL A 205 -20.26 -3.05 -3.83
C VAL A 205 -20.93 -3.74 -5.01
N THR A 206 -21.65 -2.99 -5.84
CA THR A 206 -22.09 -3.48 -7.15
C THR A 206 -20.88 -3.70 -8.05
N PHE A 207 -20.76 -4.88 -8.63
CA PHE A 207 -19.65 -5.19 -9.54
C PHE A 207 -20.07 -6.06 -10.73
N GLU A 208 -19.30 -5.95 -11.81
CA GLU A 208 -19.35 -6.81 -12.99
C GLU A 208 -17.96 -7.36 -13.33
N CYS A 209 -17.92 -8.47 -14.06
CA CYS A 209 -16.69 -9.17 -14.41
C CYS A 209 -16.72 -9.56 -15.88
N PHE A 210 -15.63 -9.29 -16.59
CA PHE A 210 -15.46 -9.58 -18.01
C PHE A 210 -14.11 -10.24 -18.27
N GLU A 211 -14.01 -11.01 -19.36
CA GLU A 211 -12.74 -11.66 -19.73
C GLU A 211 -11.74 -10.63 -20.23
N GLY A 212 -12.20 -9.61 -20.95
CA GLY A 212 -11.38 -8.48 -21.36
C GLY A 212 -12.12 -7.15 -21.30
N ILE A 213 -11.44 -6.09 -21.72
CA ILE A 213 -12.04 -4.75 -21.82
C ILE A 213 -12.86 -4.59 -23.11
N GLU A 214 -12.59 -5.43 -24.10
CA GLU A 214 -13.33 -5.58 -25.35
C GLU A 214 -14.80 -5.99 -25.13
N ASP A 215 -15.10 -6.66 -24.03
CA ASP A 215 -16.47 -7.07 -23.68
C ASP A 215 -17.26 -5.95 -22.99
N VAL A 216 -16.59 -4.83 -22.67
CA VAL A 216 -17.21 -3.67 -22.01
C VAL A 216 -17.59 -2.64 -23.07
N ASP A 217 -18.87 -2.29 -23.13
CA ASP A 217 -19.37 -1.22 -23.98
C ASP A 217 -18.95 0.15 -23.42
N LEU A 218 -17.78 0.62 -23.86
CA LEU A 218 -17.20 1.89 -23.43
C LEU A 218 -18.00 3.12 -23.91
N GLU A 219 -18.82 3.00 -24.95
CA GLU A 219 -19.59 4.12 -25.51
C GLU A 219 -20.70 4.61 -24.56
N GLU A 220 -21.14 3.76 -23.61
CA GLU A 220 -22.11 4.16 -22.59
C GLU A 220 -21.54 5.10 -21.52
N TYR A 221 -20.20 5.26 -21.47
CA TYR A 221 -19.49 5.93 -20.37
C TYR A 221 -18.65 7.11 -20.84
N TRP A 222 -18.45 8.07 -19.94
CA TRP A 222 -17.32 9.01 -20.05
C TRP A 222 -16.07 8.31 -19.54
N VAL A 223 -15.17 7.95 -20.45
CA VAL A 223 -14.03 7.07 -20.18
C VAL A 223 -12.80 7.89 -19.85
N VAL A 224 -12.32 7.73 -18.62
CA VAL A 224 -11.10 8.37 -18.13
C VAL A 224 -10.04 7.30 -17.90
N GLY A 225 -8.92 7.39 -18.62
CA GLY A 225 -7.75 6.53 -18.38
C GLY A 225 -6.85 7.15 -17.31
N LEU A 226 -6.59 6.44 -16.20
CA LEU A 226 -5.60 6.89 -15.22
C LEU A 226 -4.22 6.35 -15.55
N GLU A 227 -3.36 7.22 -16.07
CA GLU A 227 -2.00 6.85 -16.47
C GLU A 227 -1.06 8.07 -16.50
N THR A 228 0.22 7.84 -16.24
CA THR A 228 1.27 8.87 -16.30
C THR A 228 1.99 8.79 -17.65
N VAL A 229 1.42 9.44 -18.65
CA VAL A 229 1.92 9.49 -20.04
C VAL A 229 1.97 10.93 -20.56
N ASP A 230 2.81 11.16 -21.56
CA ASP A 230 2.87 12.47 -22.22
C ASP A 230 1.50 12.89 -22.76
N GLY A 231 1.06 14.10 -22.39
CA GLY A 231 -0.24 14.65 -22.77
C GLY A 231 -1.39 14.29 -21.83
N ALA A 232 -1.13 13.55 -20.73
CA ALA A 232 -2.12 13.40 -19.66
C ALA A 232 -2.47 14.76 -19.03
N VAL A 233 -3.73 14.93 -18.67
CA VAL A 233 -4.23 16.12 -17.98
C VAL A 233 -4.10 15.91 -16.47
N GLY A 234 -3.60 16.90 -15.76
CA GLY A 234 -3.52 16.84 -14.30
C GLY A 234 -4.93 16.71 -13.68
N LEU A 235 -5.08 15.84 -12.68
CA LEU A 235 -6.35 15.51 -12.03
C LEU A 235 -7.20 16.74 -11.68
N TYR A 236 -6.57 17.81 -11.21
CA TYR A 236 -7.28 19.02 -10.77
C TYR A 236 -7.87 19.85 -11.92
N ASP A 237 -7.32 19.70 -13.13
CA ASP A 237 -7.74 20.41 -14.34
C ASP A 237 -8.57 19.52 -15.29
N ALA A 238 -8.52 18.20 -15.09
CA ALA A 238 -9.18 17.22 -15.94
C ALA A 238 -10.72 17.32 -15.92
N LYS A 239 -11.38 16.95 -17.03
CA LYS A 239 -12.84 16.78 -17.05
C LYS A 239 -13.19 15.36 -16.63
N LEU A 240 -13.50 15.20 -15.35
CA LEU A 240 -13.89 13.90 -14.81
C LEU A 240 -15.33 13.49 -15.16
N LYS A 241 -16.11 14.32 -15.87
CA LYS A 241 -17.51 14.04 -16.22
C LYS A 241 -17.86 14.74 -17.53
N CYS A 242 -18.70 14.10 -18.34
CA CYS A 242 -19.31 14.72 -19.52
C CYS A 242 -20.61 15.44 -19.16
N GLU A 243 -20.82 16.66 -19.65
CA GLU A 243 -22.08 17.40 -19.50
C GLU A 243 -23.18 16.87 -20.45
N GLU A 244 -22.80 16.16 -21.51
CA GLU A 244 -23.70 15.65 -22.54
C GLU A 244 -23.81 14.12 -22.48
N ARG A 245 -24.96 13.63 -21.98
CA ARG A 245 -25.60 12.32 -22.27
C ARG A 245 -24.78 11.02 -22.17
N LYS A 246 -23.78 10.90 -21.29
CA LYS A 246 -23.21 9.59 -20.91
C LYS A 246 -23.78 9.12 -19.56
N LYS A 247 -24.05 7.83 -19.37
CA LYS A 247 -24.74 7.29 -18.17
C LYS A 247 -23.96 7.63 -16.90
N ASP A 248 -22.69 7.26 -16.86
CA ASP A 248 -21.76 7.42 -15.73
C ASP A 248 -20.34 7.71 -16.21
N THR A 249 -19.45 8.12 -15.29
CA THR A 249 -18.01 8.16 -15.54
C THR A 249 -17.37 6.81 -15.28
N LEU A 250 -16.58 6.30 -16.21
CA LEU A 250 -15.78 5.09 -16.08
C LEU A 250 -14.30 5.45 -15.99
N ILE A 251 -13.68 5.18 -14.84
CA ILE A 251 -12.27 5.43 -14.61
C ILE A 251 -11.50 4.12 -14.70
N ILE A 252 -10.58 4.01 -15.67
CA ILE A 252 -9.81 2.81 -15.93
C ILE A 252 -8.48 2.85 -15.18
N LEU A 253 -8.22 1.81 -14.39
CA LEU A 253 -6.98 1.57 -13.65
C LEU A 253 -6.21 0.42 -14.31
N GLY A 254 -4.95 0.68 -14.67
CA GLY A 254 -4.09 -0.29 -15.34
C GLY A 254 -3.27 -1.16 -14.39
N ASN A 255 -2.59 -2.15 -14.97
CA ASN A 255 -1.70 -3.05 -14.25
C ASN A 255 -0.59 -2.29 -13.51
N GLU A 256 -0.22 -2.73 -12.31
CA GLU A 256 0.72 -1.99 -11.46
C GLU A 256 2.16 -1.89 -12.00
N VAL A 257 2.50 -2.70 -13.00
CA VAL A 257 3.83 -2.74 -13.63
C VAL A 257 3.77 -2.20 -15.05
N THR A 258 2.79 -2.64 -15.84
CA THR A 258 2.74 -2.31 -17.27
C THR A 258 1.81 -1.14 -17.60
N GLY A 259 1.02 -0.64 -16.63
CA GLY A 259 0.07 0.43 -16.86
C GLY A 259 -1.07 0.02 -17.78
N LEU A 260 -1.67 1.02 -18.44
CA LEU A 260 -2.70 0.84 -19.45
C LEU A 260 -2.10 0.56 -20.85
N PRO A 261 -2.64 -0.42 -21.60
CA PRO A 261 -2.26 -0.62 -23.01
C PRO A 261 -2.56 0.61 -23.86
N LYS A 262 -1.74 0.84 -24.91
CA LYS A 262 -1.91 1.99 -25.81
C LYS A 262 -3.28 1.99 -26.51
N GLU A 263 -3.77 0.80 -26.82
CA GLU A 263 -5.07 0.58 -27.46
C GLU A 263 -6.22 1.02 -26.54
N VAL A 264 -6.04 0.90 -25.22
CA VAL A 264 -7.02 1.36 -24.22
C VAL A 264 -6.92 2.87 -24.05
N LEU A 265 -5.71 3.42 -23.98
CA LEU A 265 -5.49 4.87 -23.90
C LEU A 265 -6.11 5.59 -25.11
N GLY A 266 -6.00 5.03 -26.31
CA GLY A 266 -6.62 5.58 -27.53
C GLY A 266 -8.15 5.52 -27.57
N ARG A 267 -8.79 4.83 -26.62
CA ARG A 267 -10.26 4.75 -26.46
C ARG A 267 -10.78 5.58 -25.28
N CYS A 268 -9.90 6.28 -24.56
CA CYS A 268 -10.29 7.15 -23.46
C CYS A 268 -10.74 8.51 -24.01
N ASP A 269 -11.80 9.07 -23.44
CA ASP A 269 -12.19 10.45 -23.71
C ASP A 269 -11.16 11.44 -23.13
N GLU A 270 -10.57 11.08 -21.98
CA GLU A 270 -9.49 11.85 -21.35
C GLU A 270 -8.49 10.92 -20.64
N ILE A 271 -7.21 11.26 -20.72
CA ILE A 271 -6.16 10.60 -19.95
C ILE A 271 -5.76 11.52 -18.82
N VAL A 272 -5.79 11.01 -17.59
CA VAL A 272 -5.63 11.81 -16.38
C VAL A 272 -4.50 11.26 -15.53
N GLU A 273 -3.67 12.17 -15.02
CA GLU A 273 -2.62 11.83 -14.05
C GLU A 273 -2.83 12.54 -12.70
N VAL A 274 -2.40 11.88 -11.62
CA VAL A 274 -2.31 12.55 -10.32
C VAL A 274 -0.97 13.30 -10.28
N PRO A 275 -0.95 14.63 -10.08
CA PRO A 275 0.29 15.38 -10.06
C PRO A 275 1.28 14.87 -9.00
N MET A 276 2.54 14.67 -9.40
CA MET A 276 3.61 14.15 -8.54
C MET A 276 4.68 15.22 -8.28
N GLU A 277 4.77 15.69 -7.03
CA GLU A 277 5.78 16.69 -6.62
C GLU A 277 7.08 16.06 -6.06
N GLY A 278 7.12 14.73 -5.97
CA GLY A 278 8.23 13.98 -5.37
C GLY A 278 9.04 13.16 -6.37
N PHE A 279 10.00 12.38 -5.87
CA PHE A 279 10.88 11.53 -6.69
C PHE A 279 10.18 10.32 -7.33
N LYS A 280 8.97 9.96 -6.90
CA LYS A 280 8.23 8.83 -7.45
C LYS A 280 7.32 9.31 -8.55
N ASN A 281 7.24 8.54 -9.62
CA ASN A 281 6.43 8.88 -10.79
C ASN A 281 5.01 8.32 -10.73
N SER A 282 4.66 7.56 -9.69
CA SER A 282 3.32 6.99 -9.54
C SER A 282 2.98 6.68 -8.08
N LEU A 283 1.68 6.54 -7.83
CA LEU A 283 1.13 6.08 -6.57
C LEU A 283 0.79 4.58 -6.63
N ASN A 284 0.62 3.96 -5.47
CA ASN A 284 -0.07 2.67 -5.41
C ASN A 284 -1.48 2.82 -6.02
N VAL A 285 -1.90 1.86 -6.85
CA VAL A 285 -3.17 1.94 -7.60
C VAL A 285 -4.40 2.14 -6.70
N GLY A 286 -4.44 1.50 -5.52
CA GLY A 286 -5.55 1.69 -4.57
C GLY A 286 -5.54 3.07 -3.91
N VAL A 287 -4.36 3.64 -3.69
CA VAL A 287 -4.21 5.04 -3.21
C VAL A 287 -4.63 6.02 -4.30
N CYS A 288 -4.16 5.81 -5.53
CA CYS A 288 -4.52 6.63 -6.69
C CYS A 288 -6.05 6.65 -6.90
N MET A 289 -6.67 5.48 -6.94
CA MET A 289 -8.13 5.31 -7.01
C MET A 289 -8.85 6.11 -5.93
N GLY A 290 -8.37 6.05 -4.68
CA GLY A 290 -8.97 6.82 -3.58
C GLY A 290 -8.86 8.33 -3.80
N VAL A 291 -7.70 8.84 -4.21
CA VAL A 291 -7.51 10.28 -4.49
C VAL A 291 -8.46 10.75 -5.58
N VAL A 292 -8.52 10.03 -6.69
CA VAL A 292 -9.37 10.40 -7.85
C VAL A 292 -10.85 10.28 -7.51
N GLY A 293 -11.25 9.20 -6.83
CA GLY A 293 -12.64 8.97 -6.44
C GLY A 293 -13.17 10.02 -5.45
N TYR A 294 -12.36 10.44 -4.47
CA TYR A 294 -12.77 11.51 -3.56
C TYR A 294 -12.74 12.90 -4.19
N GLU A 295 -11.86 13.14 -5.17
CA GLU A 295 -11.91 14.37 -5.97
C GLU A 295 -13.18 14.43 -6.83
N PHE A 296 -13.58 13.32 -7.45
CA PHE A 296 -14.86 13.20 -8.14
C PHE A 296 -16.03 13.51 -7.20
N LEU A 297 -16.09 12.85 -6.04
CA LEU A 297 -17.12 13.09 -5.03
C LEU A 297 -17.16 14.55 -4.56
N ARG A 298 -15.99 15.18 -4.40
CA ARG A 298 -15.89 16.59 -4.03
C ARG A 298 -16.60 17.45 -5.07
N ARG A 299 -16.31 17.25 -6.36
CA ARG A 299 -16.90 18.01 -7.46
C ARG A 299 -18.42 17.82 -7.54
N GLU A 300 -18.91 16.59 -7.46
CA GLU A 300 -20.36 16.32 -7.47
C GLU A 300 -21.09 17.07 -6.33
N LYS A 301 -20.57 16.99 -5.10
CA LYS A 301 -21.16 17.71 -3.95
C LYS A 301 -21.05 19.24 -4.04
N TYR A 302 -20.10 19.77 -4.80
CA TYR A 302 -20.05 21.21 -5.06
C TYR A 302 -21.08 21.63 -6.10
N SER A 303 -21.28 20.85 -7.17
CA SER A 303 -22.30 21.11 -8.19
C SER A 303 -23.71 21.10 -7.60
N GLU A 304 -24.07 20.07 -6.81
CA GLU A 304 -25.38 19.98 -6.14
C GLU A 304 -25.70 21.18 -5.22
N ARG A 305 -24.67 21.82 -4.66
CA ARG A 305 -24.81 22.99 -3.79
C ARG A 305 -24.96 24.30 -4.55
N ARG A 306 -24.56 24.36 -5.83
CA ARG A 306 -24.74 25.54 -6.69
C ARG A 306 -26.12 25.56 -7.35
N GLU A 307 -26.74 24.40 -7.50
CA GLU A 307 -28.07 24.25 -8.10
C GLU A 307 -29.22 24.43 -7.09
N LYS A 308 -28.93 24.41 -5.79
CA LYS A 308 -29.86 24.72 -4.69
C LYS A 308 -29.73 26.17 -4.24
#